data_AF-A0AB74UT86-F1
#
_entry.id   AF-A0AB74UT86-F1
#
_cell.length_a   1.000
_cell.length_b   1.000
_cell.length_c   1.000
_cell.angle_alpha   90.00
_cell.angle_beta   90.00
_cell.angle_gamma   90.00
#
_symmetry.space_group_name_H-M   'P 1'
#
loop_
_entity.id
_entity.type
_entity.pdbx_description
1 polymer ?
#
loop_
_entity_poly.entity_id
_entity_poly.type
_entity_poly.pdbx_seq_one_letter_code
_entity_poly.pdbx_strand_id
1 'polypeptide(L)'
;MSDQPSTSSPLADIPRLLAAAPHRPLFLAGTVAVMLSMAWWALELTSLRFGLAGWPQPSIPPLYAHGVLIQYGLFPLFMFGFLMTTFPRWLGRPDLPRTRFLPVAGCLFGGYVLAHVGLLALPRVLELGVLLMLLGYAIGVWTLAGVLRASVAERKGHARSCLAALSLGTLGLAIFLAYLFGAPAECALLAVRIGTFGLLLPIYFTVMHRMLPFFTGNMVKGYAVVRPDWSMPVVWMLLLAHLVLSWRGVLGWLYMVDVPLALVFAWHSLTWRPWRAMHPGLLAVLHLAFAWLPVAFVLFAVQDVVYATSGQFILGRAPLHALGIGFFGSMLVAMVTRVTMGHSGRPLQMGAVPWLCFVLLQVVALLRIRAELGGDMYLWLVIAAYGWLLAFLPWVLRSAWIYLTPRVDGKAG
;
A
#
# COMPACT_ATOMS: atom_id res chain seq x y z
N MET A 1 49.23 7.94 -21.69
CA MET A 1 48.89 7.72 -20.26
C MET A 1 47.57 6.98 -20.25
N SER A 2 47.59 5.72 -19.81
CA SER A 2 46.41 4.87 -19.71
C SER A 2 45.51 5.38 -18.59
N ASP A 3 44.31 5.83 -18.91
CA ASP A 3 43.26 6.07 -17.92
C ASP A 3 42.87 4.73 -17.30
N GLN A 4 43.43 4.46 -16.12
CA GLN A 4 42.98 3.41 -15.23
C GLN A 4 41.54 3.74 -14.82
N PRO A 5 40.54 2.88 -15.09
CA PRO A 5 39.20 3.10 -14.57
C PRO A 5 39.28 3.07 -13.06
N SER A 6 38.99 4.20 -12.40
CA SER A 6 38.92 4.27 -10.95
C SER A 6 37.96 3.19 -10.45
N THR A 7 38.51 2.17 -9.81
CA THR A 7 37.76 1.08 -9.18
C THR A 7 37.13 1.62 -7.90
N SER A 8 36.13 2.49 -8.05
CA SER A 8 35.24 2.82 -6.95
C SER A 8 34.61 1.51 -6.44
N SER A 9 34.70 1.28 -5.13
CA SER A 9 34.12 0.08 -4.52
C SER A 9 32.63 0.01 -4.89
N PRO A 10 32.10 -1.17 -5.29
CA PRO A 10 30.67 -1.33 -5.61
C PRO A 10 29.74 -0.80 -4.52
N LEU A 11 30.19 -0.78 -3.26
CA LEU A 11 29.45 -0.24 -2.11
C LEU A 11 29.45 1.30 -2.05
N ALA A 12 30.51 1.96 -2.51
CA ALA A 12 30.62 3.42 -2.52
C ALA A 12 29.62 4.07 -3.49
N ASP A 13 29.14 3.31 -4.47
CA ASP A 13 28.17 3.75 -5.47
C ASP A 13 26.70 3.65 -5.02
N ILE A 14 26.40 2.93 -3.94
CA ILE A 14 25.03 2.71 -3.48
C ILE A 14 24.28 4.03 -3.19
N PRO A 15 24.85 5.03 -2.48
CA PRO A 15 24.14 6.29 -2.24
C PRO A 15 23.81 7.03 -3.55
N ARG A 16 24.74 7.02 -4.52
CA ARG A 16 24.55 7.62 -5.84
C ARG A 16 23.44 6.90 -6.62
N LEU A 17 23.46 5.57 -6.58
CA LEU A 17 22.45 4.71 -7.18
C LEU A 17 21.06 4.92 -6.59
N LEU A 18 20.94 5.02 -5.26
CA LEU A 18 19.66 5.28 -4.59
C LEU A 18 19.18 6.72 -4.83
N ALA A 19 20.08 7.68 -5.02
CA ALA A 19 19.71 9.06 -5.35
C ALA A 19 19.35 9.28 -6.83
N ALA A 20 19.38 8.24 -7.68
CA ALA A 20 19.14 8.38 -9.12
C ALA A 20 17.67 8.63 -9.48
N ALA A 21 16.73 8.03 -8.74
CA ALA A 21 15.30 8.16 -9.01
C ALA A 21 14.45 7.99 -7.73
N PRO A 22 13.27 8.63 -7.63
CA PRO A 22 12.44 8.58 -6.42
C PRO A 22 12.02 7.17 -6.00
N HIS A 23 11.69 6.29 -6.95
CA HIS A 23 11.25 4.93 -6.63
C HIS A 23 12.34 4.07 -6.00
N ARG A 24 13.63 4.29 -6.28
CA ARG A 24 14.71 3.43 -5.77
C ARG A 24 14.83 3.40 -4.24
N PRO A 25 15.05 4.53 -3.55
CA PRO A 25 15.22 4.53 -2.10
C PRO A 25 13.91 4.20 -1.40
N LEU A 26 12.78 4.69 -1.93
CA LEU A 26 11.46 4.48 -1.38
C LEU A 26 10.97 3.03 -1.54
N PHE A 27 11.23 2.37 -2.67
CA PHE A 27 10.87 0.96 -2.85
C PHE A 27 11.81 0.04 -2.08
N LEU A 28 13.10 0.35 -2.00
CA LEU A 28 14.03 -0.39 -1.13
C LEU A 28 13.56 -0.32 0.33
N ALA A 29 13.29 0.89 0.83
CA ALA A 29 12.69 1.10 2.15
C ALA A 29 11.37 0.32 2.31
N GLY A 30 10.49 0.36 1.30
CA GLY A 30 9.25 -0.41 1.28
C GLY A 30 9.47 -1.92 1.38
N THR A 31 10.48 -2.47 0.70
CA THR A 31 10.79 -3.91 0.81
C THR A 31 11.25 -4.32 2.20
N VAL A 32 12.04 -3.48 2.87
CA VAL A 32 12.39 -3.67 4.29
C VAL A 32 11.14 -3.57 5.16
N ALA A 33 10.28 -2.57 4.88
CA ALA A 33 9.06 -2.35 5.64
C ALA A 33 8.08 -3.52 5.61
N VAL A 34 7.90 -4.15 4.43
CA VAL A 34 7.04 -5.34 4.26
C VAL A 34 7.49 -6.51 5.13
N MET A 35 8.80 -6.67 5.35
CA MET A 35 9.36 -7.68 6.25
C MET A 35 9.26 -7.25 7.71
N LEU A 36 9.70 -6.03 8.02
CA LEU A 36 9.78 -5.55 9.40
C LEU A 36 8.41 -5.52 10.11
N SER A 37 7.37 -4.99 9.45
CA SER A 37 6.02 -4.93 10.03
C SER A 37 5.46 -6.32 10.30
N MET A 38 5.64 -7.24 9.37
CA MET A 38 5.06 -8.58 9.50
C MET A 38 5.89 -9.50 10.38
N ALA A 39 7.20 -9.25 10.51
CA ALA A 39 8.04 -9.96 11.48
C ALA A 39 7.65 -9.58 12.91
N TRP A 40 7.51 -8.28 13.19
CA TRP A 40 7.00 -7.82 14.48
C TRP A 40 5.59 -8.37 14.75
N TRP A 41 4.68 -8.29 13.76
CA TRP A 41 3.31 -8.78 13.93
C TRP A 41 3.22 -10.30 14.12
N ALA A 42 4.05 -11.08 13.43
CA ALA A 42 4.11 -12.54 13.61
C ALA A 42 4.60 -12.91 15.01
N LEU A 43 5.61 -12.21 15.54
CA LEU A 43 6.11 -12.41 16.90
C LEU A 43 5.09 -12.00 17.95
N GLU A 44 4.39 -10.88 17.72
CA GLU A 44 3.31 -10.42 18.60
C GLU A 44 2.17 -11.44 18.65
N LEU A 45 1.68 -11.92 17.50
CA LEU A 45 0.65 -12.96 17.43
C LEU A 45 1.12 -14.28 18.05
N THR A 46 2.39 -14.64 17.89
CA THR A 46 2.99 -15.83 18.53
C THR A 46 3.00 -15.67 20.04
N SER A 47 3.37 -14.49 20.55
CA SER A 47 3.32 -14.18 21.98
C SER A 47 1.90 -14.27 22.52
N LEU A 48 0.92 -13.72 21.79
CA LEU A 48 -0.50 -13.78 22.17
C LEU A 48 -1.08 -15.20 22.15
N ARG A 49 -0.63 -16.09 21.24
CA ARG A 49 -1.16 -17.46 21.13
C ARG A 49 -0.47 -18.46 22.05
N PHE A 50 0.85 -18.40 22.12
CA PHE A 50 1.71 -19.44 22.71
C PHE A 50 2.45 -18.96 23.95
N GLY A 51 2.49 -17.65 24.19
CA GLY A 51 3.37 -17.04 25.18
C GLY A 51 4.81 -16.97 24.64
N LEU A 52 5.41 -15.78 24.71
CA LEU A 52 6.83 -15.59 24.43
C LEU A 52 7.47 -14.87 25.62
N ALA A 53 8.19 -15.61 26.45
CA ALA A 53 8.78 -15.07 27.68
C ALA A 53 9.74 -13.92 27.36
N GLY A 54 9.57 -12.78 28.03
CA GLY A 54 10.40 -11.59 27.84
C GLY A 54 10.14 -10.80 26.56
N TRP A 55 9.12 -11.15 25.76
CA TRP A 55 8.74 -10.35 24.59
C TRP A 55 8.22 -8.96 25.03
N PRO A 56 8.87 -7.85 24.61
CA PRO A 56 8.43 -6.51 25.00
C PRO A 56 7.08 -6.17 24.38
N GLN A 57 6.14 -5.71 25.22
CA GLN A 57 4.81 -5.30 24.78
C GLN A 57 4.80 -3.82 24.38
N PRO A 58 4.10 -3.43 23.30
CA PRO A 58 3.96 -2.05 22.90
C PRO A 58 3.18 -1.23 23.94
N SER A 59 3.46 0.06 24.02
CA SER A 59 2.74 1.00 24.92
C SER A 59 1.31 1.33 24.47
N ILE A 60 0.90 0.82 23.30
CA ILE A 60 -0.43 1.00 22.71
C ILE A 60 -0.98 -0.37 22.29
N PRO A 61 -2.30 -0.54 22.12
CA PRO A 61 -2.87 -1.79 21.64
C PRO A 61 -2.15 -2.28 20.35
N PRO A 62 -1.63 -3.51 20.31
CA PRO A 62 -0.87 -4.01 19.16
C PRO A 62 -1.62 -3.92 17.83
N LEU A 63 -2.94 -4.04 17.89
CA LEU A 63 -3.83 -3.90 16.73
C LEU A 63 -3.79 -2.50 16.10
N TYR A 64 -3.64 -1.44 16.91
CA TYR A 64 -3.49 -0.07 16.41
C TYR A 64 -2.12 0.12 15.78
N ALA A 65 -1.07 -0.38 16.43
CA ALA A 65 0.29 -0.36 15.90
C ALA A 65 0.37 -1.08 14.53
N HIS A 66 -0.14 -2.31 14.45
CA HIS A 66 -0.22 -3.09 13.21
C HIS A 66 -0.95 -2.33 12.11
N GLY A 67 -2.17 -1.84 12.41
CA GLY A 67 -2.98 -1.10 11.45
C GLY A 67 -2.27 0.15 10.92
N VAL A 68 -1.78 1.01 11.83
CA VAL A 68 -1.18 2.30 11.45
C VAL A 68 0.15 2.13 10.74
N LEU A 69 1.03 1.24 11.20
CA LEU A 69 2.34 1.10 10.57
C LEU A 69 2.26 0.45 9.19
N ILE A 70 1.32 -0.48 8.97
CA ILE A 70 1.05 -0.98 7.63
C ILE A 70 0.47 0.11 6.73
N GLN A 71 -0.55 0.84 7.22
CA GLN A 71 -1.30 1.80 6.39
C GLN A 71 -0.53 3.09 6.10
N TYR A 72 0.22 3.60 7.07
CA TYR A 72 0.92 4.87 6.98
C TYR A 72 2.42 4.73 6.72
N GLY A 73 3.00 3.56 6.98
CA GLY A 73 4.43 3.28 6.79
C GLY A 73 4.73 2.39 5.60
N LEU A 74 4.31 1.13 5.67
CA LEU A 74 4.64 0.10 4.68
C LEU A 74 4.17 0.47 3.27
N PHE A 75 2.86 0.60 3.04
CA PHE A 75 2.33 0.88 1.70
C PHE A 75 2.76 2.27 1.18
N PRO A 76 2.79 3.33 2.01
CA PRO A 76 3.14 4.67 1.57
C PRO A 76 4.56 4.85 1.08
N LEU A 77 5.52 4.03 1.54
CA LEU A 77 6.86 3.99 0.94
C LEU A 77 6.77 3.67 -0.56
N PHE A 78 5.97 2.66 -0.96
CA PHE A 78 5.73 2.38 -2.37
C PHE A 78 4.86 3.44 -3.06
N MET A 79 3.87 4.00 -2.38
CA MET A 79 3.00 5.03 -2.98
C MET A 79 3.77 6.31 -3.28
N PHE A 80 4.58 6.81 -2.35
CA PHE A 80 5.45 7.95 -2.60
C PHE A 80 6.50 7.64 -3.67
N GLY A 81 7.13 6.45 -3.64
CA GLY A 81 8.10 6.07 -4.67
C GLY A 81 7.48 6.05 -6.07
N PHE A 82 6.25 5.54 -6.19
CA PHE A 82 5.50 5.51 -7.45
C PHE A 82 5.04 6.90 -7.87
N LEU A 83 4.39 7.65 -6.99
CA LEU A 83 3.82 8.96 -7.30
C LEU A 83 4.93 9.97 -7.58
N MET A 84 6.01 10.04 -6.79
CA MET A 84 7.11 10.95 -7.09
C MET A 84 7.81 10.65 -8.42
N THR A 85 7.74 9.41 -8.90
CA THR A 85 8.26 9.01 -10.23
C THR A 85 7.28 9.32 -11.36
N THR A 86 5.97 9.11 -11.16
CA THR A 86 4.96 9.14 -12.24
C THR A 86 4.13 10.42 -12.29
N PHE A 87 3.90 11.05 -11.14
CA PHE A 87 3.09 12.25 -10.98
C PHE A 87 3.62 13.45 -11.77
N PRO A 88 4.94 13.74 -11.81
CA PRO A 88 5.48 14.79 -12.69
C PRO A 88 5.15 14.52 -14.16
N ARG A 89 5.30 13.26 -14.61
CA ARG A 89 5.04 12.85 -15.99
C ARG A 89 3.57 12.95 -16.37
N TRP A 90 2.65 12.62 -15.46
CA TRP A 90 1.20 12.80 -15.69
C TRP A 90 0.82 14.26 -15.88
N LEU A 91 1.61 15.18 -15.34
CA LEU A 91 1.34 16.60 -15.26
C LEU A 91 2.21 17.44 -16.20
N GLY A 92 2.99 16.79 -17.09
CA GLY A 92 3.86 17.45 -18.07
C GLY A 92 5.04 18.17 -17.41
N ARG A 93 5.57 17.66 -16.31
CA ARG A 93 6.67 18.26 -15.54
C ARG A 93 7.94 17.38 -15.61
N PRO A 94 9.13 17.99 -15.50
CA PRO A 94 10.39 17.24 -15.44
C PRO A 94 10.44 16.34 -14.19
N ASP A 95 11.29 15.32 -14.24
CA ASP A 95 11.53 14.41 -13.11
C ASP A 95 12.00 15.20 -11.87
N LEU A 96 11.61 14.73 -10.67
CA LEU A 96 11.91 15.43 -9.42
C LEU A 96 13.40 15.35 -9.06
N PRO A 97 14.03 16.46 -8.65
CA PRO A 97 15.42 16.43 -8.19
C PRO A 97 15.55 15.72 -6.85
N ARG A 98 16.74 15.18 -6.57
CA ARG A 98 17.07 14.43 -5.33
C ARG A 98 16.73 15.19 -4.04
N THR A 99 16.86 16.52 -4.05
CA THR A 99 16.53 17.39 -2.91
C THR A 99 15.05 17.39 -2.54
N ARG A 100 14.15 16.93 -3.42
CA ARG A 100 12.71 16.87 -3.18
C ARG A 100 12.24 15.51 -2.67
N PHE A 101 12.85 14.41 -3.10
CA PHE A 101 12.39 13.06 -2.73
C PHE A 101 13.24 12.38 -1.65
N LEU A 102 14.54 12.69 -1.52
CA LEU A 102 15.38 12.08 -0.48
C LEU A 102 14.93 12.44 0.95
N PRO A 103 14.53 13.70 1.26
CA PRO A 103 13.99 14.00 2.59
C PRO A 103 12.74 13.19 2.91
N VAL A 104 11.85 12.99 1.93
CA VAL A 104 10.65 12.15 2.12
C VAL A 104 11.05 10.70 2.41
N ALA A 105 11.98 10.14 1.63
CA ALA A 105 12.48 8.79 1.85
C ALA A 105 13.12 8.63 3.24
N GLY A 106 13.99 9.56 3.62
CA GLY A 106 14.69 9.54 4.91
C GLY A 106 13.76 9.69 6.10
N CYS A 107 12.87 10.69 6.09
CA CYS A 107 11.91 10.93 7.17
C CYS A 107 10.91 9.78 7.30
N LEU A 108 10.34 9.31 6.18
CA LEU A 108 9.34 8.24 6.21
C LEU A 108 9.94 6.90 6.62
N PHE A 109 11.08 6.50 6.02
CA PHE A 109 11.71 5.22 6.36
C PHE A 109 12.39 5.25 7.73
N GLY A 110 13.12 6.32 8.05
CA GLY A 110 13.75 6.49 9.36
C GLY A 110 12.72 6.54 10.48
N GLY A 111 11.65 7.32 10.29
CA GLY A 111 10.52 7.36 11.22
C GLY A 111 9.83 6.00 11.37
N TYR A 112 9.65 5.27 10.28
CA TYR A 112 9.06 3.94 10.28
C TYR A 112 9.89 2.91 11.08
N VAL A 113 11.21 2.89 10.89
CA VAL A 113 12.12 2.01 11.64
C VAL A 113 12.10 2.38 13.12
N LEU A 114 12.18 3.68 13.45
CA LEU A 114 12.08 4.16 14.82
C LEU A 114 10.74 3.79 15.45
N ALA A 115 9.63 3.91 14.72
CA ALA A 115 8.32 3.53 15.24
C ALA A 115 8.25 2.04 15.59
N HIS A 116 8.85 1.14 14.78
CA HIS A 116 8.93 -0.29 15.09
C HIS A 116 9.82 -0.57 16.30
N VAL A 117 10.96 0.10 16.44
CA VAL A 117 11.78 0.04 17.66
C VAL A 117 10.98 0.54 18.87
N GLY A 118 10.17 1.57 18.68
CA GLY A 118 9.25 2.11 19.68
C GLY A 118 8.24 1.11 20.21
N LEU A 119 7.82 0.13 19.39
CA LEU A 119 6.91 -0.94 19.82
C LEU A 119 7.54 -1.90 20.82
N LEU A 120 8.86 -1.88 20.99
CA LEU A 120 9.57 -2.70 21.98
C LEU A 120 9.56 -2.04 23.36
N ALA A 121 8.37 -1.62 23.82
CA ALA A 121 8.14 -0.90 25.07
C ALA A 121 8.88 0.46 25.21
N LEU A 122 9.08 1.18 24.09
CA LEU A 122 9.80 2.46 24.05
C LEU A 122 8.88 3.60 23.54
N PRO A 123 7.94 4.11 24.36
CA PRO A 123 6.89 5.04 23.91
C PRO A 123 7.43 6.34 23.29
N ARG A 124 8.50 6.92 23.83
CA ARG A 124 9.11 8.14 23.28
C ARG A 124 9.74 7.92 21.91
N VAL A 125 10.26 6.72 21.66
CA VAL A 125 10.82 6.34 20.37
C VAL A 125 9.69 6.11 19.36
N LEU A 126 8.55 5.56 19.79
CA LEU A 126 7.34 5.44 18.97
C LEU A 126 6.80 6.82 18.55
N GLU A 127 6.65 7.75 19.51
CA GLU A 127 6.24 9.15 19.26
C GLU A 127 7.16 9.84 18.23
N LEU A 128 8.48 9.75 18.44
CA LEU A 128 9.46 10.32 17.51
C LEU A 128 9.38 9.67 16.12
N GLY A 129 9.22 8.35 16.05
CA GLY A 129 9.08 7.62 14.79
C GLY A 129 7.87 8.11 14.00
N VAL A 130 6.70 8.20 14.63
CA VAL A 130 5.46 8.69 13.99
C VAL A 130 5.56 10.16 13.61
N LEU A 131 6.19 11.01 14.43
CA LEU A 131 6.45 12.42 14.11
C LEU A 131 7.32 12.56 12.85
N LEU A 132 8.39 11.77 12.73
CA LEU A 132 9.25 11.77 11.55
C LEU A 132 8.52 11.25 10.31
N MET A 133 7.68 10.23 10.45
CA MET A 133 6.81 9.80 9.34
C MET A 133 5.89 10.94 8.90
N LEU A 134 5.25 11.66 9.84
CA LEU A 134 4.39 12.80 9.57
C LEU A 134 5.13 13.92 8.83
N LEU A 135 6.37 14.22 9.23
CA LEU A 135 7.22 15.17 8.51
C LEU A 135 7.49 14.71 7.06
N GLY A 136 7.78 13.43 6.85
CA GLY A 136 7.94 12.85 5.51
C GLY A 136 6.69 13.02 4.65
N TYR A 137 5.51 12.80 5.23
CA TYR A 137 4.22 13.05 4.56
C TYR A 137 4.03 14.51 4.19
N ALA A 138 4.27 15.43 5.12
CA ALA A 138 4.12 16.87 4.89
C ALA A 138 5.02 17.34 3.74
N ILE A 139 6.28 16.93 3.74
CA ILE A 139 7.24 17.25 2.66
C ILE A 139 6.77 16.63 1.33
N GLY A 140 6.28 15.39 1.35
CA GLY A 140 5.79 14.69 0.17
C GLY A 140 4.56 15.35 -0.45
N VAL A 141 3.55 15.64 0.36
CA VAL A 141 2.33 16.36 -0.06
C VAL A 141 2.68 17.74 -0.58
N TRP A 142 3.53 18.49 0.12
CA TRP A 142 3.98 19.81 -0.33
C TRP A 142 4.66 19.74 -1.71
N THR A 143 5.54 18.76 -1.89
CA THR A 143 6.26 18.54 -3.16
C THR A 143 5.29 18.24 -4.30
N LEU A 144 4.38 17.28 -4.11
CA LEU A 144 3.41 16.90 -5.15
C LEU A 144 2.38 18.01 -5.42
N ALA A 145 1.94 18.74 -4.39
CA ALA A 145 1.10 19.92 -4.56
C ALA A 145 1.80 21.01 -5.38
N GLY A 146 3.11 21.21 -5.19
CA GLY A 146 3.93 22.09 -6.03
C GLY A 146 3.94 21.66 -7.49
N VAL A 147 4.10 20.36 -7.78
CA VAL A 147 4.04 19.80 -9.14
C VAL A 147 2.66 20.02 -9.76
N LEU A 148 1.58 19.80 -9.00
CA LEU A 148 0.21 19.99 -9.47
C LEU A 148 -0.10 21.46 -9.80
N ARG A 149 0.34 22.39 -8.94
CA ARG A 149 0.18 23.84 -9.17
C ARG A 149 0.93 24.30 -10.41
N ALA A 150 2.15 23.79 -10.62
CA ALA A 150 2.97 24.13 -11.80
C ALA A 150 2.58 23.37 -13.08
N SER A 151 1.56 22.51 -13.02
CA SER A 151 1.17 21.64 -14.14
C SER A 151 0.49 22.40 -15.27
N VAL A 152 0.90 22.07 -16.50
CA VAL A 152 0.29 22.54 -17.76
C VAL A 152 -0.73 21.54 -18.35
N ALA A 153 -0.93 20.39 -17.72
CA ALA A 153 -1.82 19.34 -18.24
C ALA A 153 -3.30 19.69 -18.05
N GLU A 154 -4.13 19.42 -19.06
CA GLU A 154 -5.58 19.70 -19.00
C GLU A 154 -6.31 18.75 -18.03
N ARG A 155 -5.98 17.46 -18.06
CA ARG A 155 -6.64 16.43 -17.24
C ARG A 155 -5.88 16.15 -15.95
N LYS A 156 -6.30 16.81 -14.86
CA LYS A 156 -5.67 16.70 -13.53
C LYS A 156 -6.41 15.81 -12.52
N GLY A 157 -7.51 15.14 -12.92
CA GLY A 157 -8.40 14.39 -12.01
C GLY A 157 -7.70 13.32 -11.17
N HIS A 158 -6.96 12.40 -11.79
CA HIS A 158 -6.20 11.36 -11.07
C HIS A 158 -5.15 11.96 -10.12
N ALA A 159 -4.51 13.05 -10.54
CA ALA A 159 -3.49 13.71 -9.74
C ALA A 159 -4.09 14.38 -8.50
N ARG A 160 -5.22 15.09 -8.66
CA ARG A 160 -5.99 15.69 -7.55
C ARG A 160 -6.47 14.62 -6.59
N SER A 161 -6.99 13.51 -7.10
CA SER A 161 -7.44 12.38 -6.28
C SER A 161 -6.31 11.79 -5.42
N CYS A 162 -5.15 11.46 -6.02
CA CYS A 162 -4.00 10.98 -5.25
C CYS A 162 -3.50 12.01 -4.22
N LEU A 163 -3.47 13.29 -4.57
CA LEU A 163 -3.05 14.34 -3.63
C LEU A 163 -4.05 14.51 -2.48
N ALA A 164 -5.36 14.47 -2.75
CA ALA A 164 -6.40 14.53 -1.72
C ALA A 164 -6.28 13.38 -0.73
N ALA A 165 -6.04 12.16 -1.24
CA ALA A 165 -5.83 10.97 -0.41
C ALA A 165 -4.55 11.06 0.43
N LEU A 166 -3.44 11.52 -0.14
CA LEU A 166 -2.21 11.76 0.63
C LEU A 166 -2.41 12.84 1.71
N SER A 167 -3.14 13.91 1.40
CA SER A 167 -3.47 14.96 2.38
C SER A 167 -4.35 14.43 3.53
N LEU A 168 -5.36 13.61 3.22
CA LEU A 168 -6.14 12.91 4.25
C LEU A 168 -5.26 11.95 5.05
N GLY A 169 -4.33 11.25 4.40
CA GLY A 169 -3.33 10.44 5.09
C GLY A 169 -2.45 11.24 6.04
N THR A 170 -1.95 12.41 5.64
CA THR A 170 -1.20 13.31 6.52
C THR A 170 -2.03 13.71 7.74
N LEU A 171 -3.32 14.03 7.53
CA LEU A 171 -4.25 14.33 8.62
C LEU A 171 -4.46 13.12 9.55
N GLY A 172 -4.70 11.93 9.00
CA GLY A 172 -4.89 10.71 9.77
C GLY A 172 -3.66 10.35 10.61
N LEU A 173 -2.45 10.52 10.06
CA LEU A 173 -1.21 10.31 10.77
C LEU A 173 -0.98 11.35 11.88
N ALA A 174 -1.36 12.62 11.66
CA ALA A 174 -1.35 13.65 12.70
C ALA A 174 -2.34 13.35 13.83
N ILE A 175 -3.54 12.85 13.50
CA ILE A 175 -4.53 12.40 14.49
C ILE A 175 -3.99 11.22 15.31
N PHE A 176 -3.28 10.27 14.68
CA PHE A 176 -2.64 9.18 15.41
C PHE A 176 -1.51 9.68 16.32
N LEU A 177 -0.71 10.64 15.85
CA LEU A 177 0.32 11.27 16.68
C LEU A 177 -0.31 11.96 17.90
N ALA A 178 -1.43 12.66 17.74
CA ALA A 178 -2.17 13.24 18.85
C ALA A 178 -2.63 12.17 19.86
N TYR A 179 -3.08 11.00 19.40
CA TYR A 179 -3.38 9.86 20.28
C TYR A 179 -2.17 9.40 21.09
N LEU A 180 -0.98 9.33 20.47
CA LEU A 180 0.26 8.99 21.19
C LEU A 180 0.60 10.02 22.28
N PHE A 181 0.22 11.28 22.09
CA PHE A 181 0.37 12.34 23.10
C PHE A 181 -0.82 12.48 24.07
N GLY A 182 -1.70 11.48 24.13
CA GLY A 182 -2.77 11.40 25.13
C GLY A 182 -4.16 11.84 24.66
N ALA A 183 -4.37 12.07 23.35
CA ALA A 183 -5.73 12.23 22.83
C ALA A 183 -6.54 10.91 22.97
N PRO A 184 -7.88 10.98 22.96
CA PRO A 184 -8.73 9.80 23.19
C PRO A 184 -8.50 8.66 22.19
N ALA A 185 -8.82 7.42 22.59
CA ALA A 185 -8.68 6.23 21.73
C ALA A 185 -9.48 6.32 20.42
N GLU A 186 -10.55 7.13 20.37
CA GLU A 186 -11.30 7.42 19.15
C GLU A 186 -10.42 8.05 18.06
N CYS A 187 -9.39 8.81 18.42
CA CYS A 187 -8.42 9.37 17.47
C CYS A 187 -7.64 8.24 16.78
N ALA A 188 -7.19 7.21 17.51
CA ALA A 188 -6.52 6.06 16.90
C ALA A 188 -7.44 5.31 15.93
N LEU A 189 -8.70 5.09 16.32
CA LEU A 189 -9.69 4.44 15.47
C LEU A 189 -9.99 5.26 14.20
N LEU A 190 -10.14 6.58 14.34
CA LEU A 190 -10.31 7.49 13.21
C LEU A 190 -9.10 7.44 12.28
N ALA A 191 -7.88 7.48 12.82
CA ALA A 191 -6.66 7.37 12.03
C ALA A 191 -6.60 6.05 11.23
N VAL A 192 -6.94 4.92 11.85
CA VAL A 192 -7.01 3.62 11.16
C VAL A 192 -8.07 3.61 10.04
N ARG A 193 -9.24 4.24 10.26
CA ARG A 193 -10.29 4.34 9.24
C ARG A 193 -9.87 5.26 8.08
N ILE A 194 -9.25 6.41 8.38
CA ILE A 194 -8.67 7.32 7.38
C ILE A 194 -7.59 6.58 6.57
N GLY A 195 -6.73 5.80 7.22
CA GLY A 195 -5.64 5.11 6.55
C GLY A 195 -6.15 4.16 5.47
N THR A 196 -7.21 3.41 5.78
CA THR A 196 -7.80 2.46 4.83
C THR A 196 -8.66 3.15 3.77
N PHE A 197 -9.65 3.94 4.17
CA PHE A 197 -10.71 4.45 3.29
C PHE A 197 -10.47 5.87 2.77
N GLY A 198 -9.62 6.66 3.43
CA GLY A 198 -9.24 8.02 3.02
C GLY A 198 -7.89 8.11 2.30
N LEU A 199 -6.96 7.18 2.58
CA LEU A 199 -5.61 7.17 2.03
C LEU A 199 -5.39 6.01 1.04
N LEU A 200 -5.35 4.76 1.52
CA LEU A 200 -4.94 3.62 0.70
C LEU A 200 -5.92 3.35 -0.44
N LEU A 201 -7.19 3.08 -0.11
CA LEU A 201 -8.16 2.67 -1.12
C LEU A 201 -8.36 3.71 -2.23
N PRO A 202 -8.51 5.02 -1.94
CA PRO A 202 -8.60 6.02 -3.00
C PRO A 202 -7.35 6.07 -3.88
N ILE A 203 -6.14 5.91 -3.33
CA ILE A 203 -4.90 5.90 -4.13
C ILE A 203 -4.85 4.66 -5.02
N TYR A 204 -5.07 3.48 -4.46
CA TYR A 204 -5.04 2.23 -5.22
C TYR A 204 -6.09 2.25 -6.33
N PHE A 205 -7.33 2.62 -6.02
CA PHE A 205 -8.38 2.73 -7.03
C PHE A 205 -8.05 3.78 -8.10
N THR A 206 -7.58 4.97 -7.72
CA THR A 206 -7.22 6.03 -8.68
C THR A 206 -6.11 5.60 -9.63
N VAL A 207 -5.06 4.96 -9.08
CA VAL A 207 -3.94 4.47 -9.90
C VAL A 207 -4.43 3.36 -10.82
N MET A 208 -5.25 2.42 -10.35
CA MET A 208 -5.82 1.35 -11.18
C MET A 208 -6.75 1.88 -12.26
N HIS A 209 -7.61 2.81 -11.91
CA HIS A 209 -8.50 3.50 -12.83
C HIS A 209 -7.73 4.15 -13.98
N ARG A 210 -6.55 4.69 -13.72
CA ARG A 210 -5.68 5.27 -14.76
C ARG A 210 -4.89 4.21 -15.54
N MET A 211 -4.26 3.29 -14.82
CA MET A 211 -3.18 2.43 -15.33
C MET A 211 -3.67 1.10 -15.86
N LEU A 212 -4.65 0.46 -15.23
CA LEU A 212 -5.05 -0.89 -15.62
C LEU A 212 -5.72 -0.92 -17.01
N PRO A 213 -6.64 0.02 -17.34
CA PRO A 213 -7.17 0.15 -18.71
C PRO A 213 -6.10 0.57 -19.71
N PHE A 214 -5.15 1.43 -19.31
CA PHE A 214 -4.06 1.89 -20.17
C PHE A 214 -3.11 0.73 -20.54
N PHE A 215 -2.71 -0.08 -19.57
CA PHE A 215 -1.86 -1.24 -19.81
C PHE A 215 -2.57 -2.30 -20.65
N THR A 216 -3.87 -2.50 -20.42
CA THR A 216 -4.68 -3.40 -21.25
C THR A 216 -4.76 -2.90 -22.70
N GLY A 217 -4.97 -1.60 -22.91
CA GLY A 217 -5.00 -0.99 -24.25
C GLY A 217 -3.68 -1.08 -25.02
N ASN A 218 -2.53 -1.06 -24.32
CA ASN A 218 -1.23 -1.23 -24.96
C ASN A 218 -0.94 -2.68 -25.38
N MET A 219 -1.57 -3.67 -24.75
CA MET A 219 -1.32 -5.10 -25.02
C MET A 219 -2.40 -5.76 -25.89
N VAL A 220 -3.65 -5.33 -25.75
CA VAL A 220 -4.80 -5.98 -26.39
C VAL A 220 -5.25 -5.15 -27.59
N LYS A 221 -5.05 -5.69 -28.81
CA LYS A 221 -5.51 -5.05 -30.05
C LYS A 221 -7.04 -4.85 -30.03
N GLY A 222 -7.49 -3.67 -30.45
CA GLY A 222 -8.91 -3.30 -30.49
C GLY A 222 -9.57 -3.12 -29.11
N TYR A 223 -8.78 -2.91 -28.05
CA TYR A 223 -9.33 -2.59 -26.72
C TYR A 223 -9.61 -1.09 -26.58
N ALA A 224 -10.87 -0.75 -26.31
CA ALA A 224 -11.26 0.62 -25.96
C ALA A 224 -10.93 0.90 -24.49
N VAL A 225 -10.17 1.97 -24.23
CA VAL A 225 -9.78 2.34 -22.86
C VAL A 225 -10.97 2.97 -22.13
N VAL A 226 -11.59 2.19 -21.24
CA VAL A 226 -12.75 2.62 -20.43
C VAL A 226 -12.32 3.23 -19.09
N ARG A 227 -12.54 4.54 -18.94
CA ARG A 227 -12.19 5.34 -17.74
C ARG A 227 -13.25 6.42 -17.50
N PRO A 228 -14.46 6.05 -17.04
CA PRO A 228 -15.54 7.01 -16.87
C PRO A 228 -15.19 8.10 -15.85
N ASP A 229 -15.53 9.36 -16.16
CA ASP A 229 -15.27 10.47 -15.24
C ASP A 229 -16.20 10.46 -14.00
N TRP A 230 -17.34 9.78 -14.09
CA TRP A 230 -18.32 9.68 -12.99
C TRP A 230 -17.83 8.81 -11.82
N SER A 231 -16.98 7.80 -12.06
CA SER A 231 -16.73 6.78 -11.04
C SER A 231 -15.80 7.25 -9.93
N MET A 232 -14.81 8.08 -10.23
CA MET A 232 -13.94 8.66 -9.20
C MET A 232 -14.70 9.48 -8.14
N PRO A 233 -15.54 10.48 -8.49
CA PRO A 233 -16.30 11.23 -7.48
C PRO A 233 -17.31 10.36 -6.72
N VAL A 234 -17.95 9.39 -7.39
CA VAL A 234 -18.86 8.44 -6.72
C VAL A 234 -18.12 7.60 -5.70
N VAL A 235 -16.97 7.01 -6.05
CA VAL A 235 -16.14 6.24 -5.12
C VAL A 235 -15.68 7.10 -3.96
N TRP A 236 -15.21 8.33 -4.20
CA TRP A 236 -14.83 9.25 -3.12
C TRP A 236 -15.97 9.53 -2.15
N MET A 237 -17.16 9.85 -2.68
CA MET A 237 -18.34 10.12 -1.86
C MET A 237 -18.70 8.92 -0.97
N LEU A 238 -18.79 7.73 -1.57
CA LEU A 238 -19.14 6.51 -0.85
C LEU A 238 -18.08 6.12 0.19
N LEU A 239 -16.79 6.29 -0.11
CA LEU A 239 -15.70 6.00 0.83
C LEU A 239 -15.66 6.96 2.01
N LEU A 240 -15.90 8.26 1.77
CA LEU A 240 -16.00 9.24 2.86
C LEU A 240 -17.24 8.97 3.72
N ALA A 241 -18.36 8.58 3.11
CA ALA A 241 -19.55 8.18 3.84
C ALA A 241 -19.31 6.91 4.68
N HIS A 242 -18.68 5.86 4.12
CA HIS A 242 -18.24 4.67 4.87
C HIS A 242 -17.33 5.06 6.04
N LEU A 243 -16.33 5.91 5.81
CA LEU A 243 -15.41 6.37 6.84
C LEU A 243 -16.17 7.06 7.99
N VAL A 244 -17.07 7.98 7.69
CA VAL A 244 -17.84 8.71 8.71
C VAL A 244 -18.81 7.80 9.45
N LEU A 245 -19.57 6.96 8.74
CA LEU A 245 -20.53 6.02 9.35
C LEU A 245 -19.82 5.02 10.25
N SER A 246 -18.74 4.39 9.75
CA SER A 246 -17.94 3.47 10.54
C SER A 246 -17.31 4.18 11.73
N TRP A 247 -16.80 5.41 11.55
CA TRP A 247 -16.20 6.20 12.63
C TRP A 247 -17.17 6.50 13.77
N ARG A 248 -18.36 6.98 13.41
CA ARG A 248 -19.42 7.33 14.36
C ARG A 248 -20.16 6.13 14.95
N GLY A 249 -19.78 4.90 14.59
CA GLY A 249 -20.41 3.68 15.08
C GLY A 249 -21.83 3.46 14.54
N VAL A 250 -22.19 4.12 13.43
CA VAL A 250 -23.50 4.00 12.78
C VAL A 250 -23.49 2.80 11.82
N LEU A 251 -23.20 1.63 12.38
CA LEU A 251 -22.85 0.42 11.62
C LEU A 251 -24.05 -0.16 10.86
N GLY A 252 -25.27 0.03 11.37
CA GLY A 252 -26.52 -0.44 10.74
C GLY A 252 -26.85 0.23 9.40
N TRP A 253 -26.12 1.30 9.04
CA TRP A 253 -26.30 2.02 7.78
C TRP A 253 -25.16 1.79 6.78
N LEU A 254 -24.12 1.02 7.13
CA LEU A 254 -22.96 0.81 6.25
C LEU A 254 -23.33 0.11 4.94
N TYR A 255 -24.34 -0.76 4.94
CA TYR A 255 -24.81 -1.43 3.73
C TYR A 255 -25.28 -0.45 2.63
N MET A 256 -25.75 0.75 3.00
CA MET A 256 -26.14 1.80 2.06
C MET A 256 -24.97 2.34 1.23
N VAL A 257 -23.74 2.18 1.70
CA VAL A 257 -22.53 2.63 1.00
C VAL A 257 -21.70 1.45 0.48
N ASP A 258 -21.66 0.34 1.20
CA ASP A 258 -20.82 -0.81 0.84
C ASP A 258 -21.43 -1.67 -0.26
N VAL A 259 -22.76 -1.76 -0.36
CA VAL A 259 -23.42 -2.39 -1.52
C VAL A 259 -23.14 -1.60 -2.80
N PRO A 260 -23.36 -0.27 -2.88
CA PRO A 260 -22.96 0.51 -4.06
C PRO A 260 -21.47 0.43 -4.39
N LEU A 261 -20.58 0.45 -3.38
CA LEU A 261 -19.14 0.28 -3.60
C LEU A 261 -18.82 -1.07 -4.23
N ALA A 262 -19.41 -2.16 -3.72
CA ALA A 262 -19.27 -3.50 -4.30
C ALA A 262 -19.69 -3.52 -5.78
N LEU A 263 -20.83 -2.90 -6.10
CA LEU A 263 -21.34 -2.82 -7.47
C LEU A 263 -20.42 -2.00 -8.39
N VAL A 264 -19.96 -0.82 -7.95
CA VAL A 264 -19.06 0.03 -8.74
C VAL A 264 -17.72 -0.66 -8.99
N PHE A 265 -17.15 -1.32 -7.98
CA PHE A 265 -15.90 -2.04 -8.12
C PHE A 265 -16.05 -3.30 -8.98
N ALA A 266 -17.17 -4.03 -8.86
CA ALA A 266 -17.47 -5.18 -9.71
C ALA A 266 -17.65 -4.75 -11.16
N TRP A 267 -18.38 -3.65 -11.40
CA TRP A 267 -18.53 -3.05 -12.71
C TRP A 267 -17.18 -2.73 -13.33
N HIS A 268 -16.26 -2.07 -12.60
CA HIS A 268 -14.92 -1.80 -13.10
C HIS A 268 -14.13 -3.08 -13.39
N SER A 269 -14.18 -4.07 -12.50
CA SER A 269 -13.46 -5.33 -12.65
C SER A 269 -13.88 -6.09 -13.91
N LEU A 270 -15.19 -6.11 -14.21
CA LEU A 270 -15.73 -6.75 -15.40
C LEU A 270 -15.55 -5.90 -16.68
N THR A 271 -15.78 -4.59 -16.58
CA THR A 271 -15.72 -3.66 -17.73
C THR A 271 -14.32 -3.55 -18.31
N TRP A 272 -13.28 -3.76 -17.49
CA TRP A 272 -11.90 -3.81 -17.95
C TRP A 272 -11.50 -5.14 -18.61
N ARG A 273 -12.48 -6.04 -18.81
CA ARG A 273 -12.38 -7.28 -19.63
C ARG A 273 -11.15 -8.12 -19.30
N PRO A 274 -10.97 -8.57 -18.04
CA PRO A 274 -9.79 -9.29 -17.60
C PRO A 274 -9.49 -10.52 -18.46
N TRP A 275 -10.52 -11.22 -18.95
CA TRP A 275 -10.38 -12.38 -19.84
C TRP A 275 -9.61 -12.10 -21.14
N ARG A 276 -9.58 -10.85 -21.63
CA ARG A 276 -8.76 -10.46 -22.80
C ARG A 276 -7.32 -10.08 -22.44
N ALA A 277 -7.02 -9.97 -21.16
CA ALA A 277 -5.81 -9.36 -20.61
C ALA A 277 -5.00 -10.34 -19.73
N MET A 278 -5.18 -11.65 -19.93
CA MET A 278 -4.48 -12.70 -19.18
C MET A 278 -3.06 -12.99 -19.70
N HIS A 279 -2.65 -12.35 -20.80
CA HIS A 279 -1.26 -12.34 -21.27
C HIS A 279 -0.82 -10.91 -21.61
N PRO A 280 0.41 -10.50 -21.26
CA PRO A 280 1.43 -11.26 -20.51
C PRO A 280 1.07 -11.40 -19.03
N GLY A 281 1.68 -12.36 -18.32
CA GLY A 281 1.32 -12.70 -16.93
C GLY A 281 1.33 -11.51 -15.96
N LEU A 282 2.19 -10.52 -16.18
CA LEU A 282 2.22 -9.31 -15.37
C LEU A 282 0.93 -8.48 -15.46
N LEU A 283 0.28 -8.46 -16.64
CA LEU A 283 -1.02 -7.84 -16.84
C LEU A 283 -2.14 -8.68 -16.19
N ALA A 284 -2.05 -10.01 -16.31
CA ALA A 284 -2.99 -10.93 -15.67
C ALA A 284 -3.04 -10.73 -14.16
N VAL A 285 -1.86 -10.70 -13.52
CA VAL A 285 -1.73 -10.53 -12.07
C VAL A 285 -2.30 -9.18 -11.61
N LEU A 286 -2.18 -8.11 -12.38
CA LEU A 286 -2.83 -6.82 -12.04
C LEU A 286 -4.37 -6.95 -12.03
N HIS A 287 -4.95 -7.65 -13.01
CA HIS A 287 -6.40 -7.90 -13.05
C HIS A 287 -6.87 -8.83 -11.93
N LEU A 288 -6.13 -9.91 -11.66
CA LEU A 288 -6.41 -10.84 -10.56
C LEU A 288 -6.30 -10.14 -9.20
N ALA A 289 -5.28 -9.30 -9.00
CA ALA A 289 -5.17 -8.47 -7.81
C ALA A 289 -6.36 -7.50 -7.70
N PHE A 290 -6.75 -6.83 -8.79
CA PHE A 290 -7.90 -5.93 -8.78
C PHE A 290 -9.23 -6.64 -8.46
N ALA A 291 -9.38 -7.91 -8.82
CA ALA A 291 -10.58 -8.70 -8.51
C ALA A 291 -10.83 -8.88 -7.01
N TRP A 292 -9.81 -8.76 -6.17
CA TRP A 292 -10.00 -8.75 -4.71
C TRP A 292 -10.74 -7.52 -4.20
N LEU A 293 -10.71 -6.40 -4.92
CA LEU A 293 -11.42 -5.19 -4.51
C LEU A 293 -12.94 -5.41 -4.44
N PRO A 294 -13.63 -5.85 -5.51
CA PRO A 294 -15.04 -6.17 -5.41
C PRO A 294 -15.31 -7.34 -4.45
N VAL A 295 -14.44 -8.36 -4.37
CA VAL A 295 -14.61 -9.46 -3.40
C VAL A 295 -14.63 -8.90 -1.97
N ALA A 296 -13.69 -8.03 -1.60
CA ALA A 296 -13.65 -7.43 -0.28
C ALA A 296 -14.92 -6.62 0.03
N PHE A 297 -15.42 -5.84 -0.94
CA PHE A 297 -16.64 -5.06 -0.75
C PHE A 297 -17.92 -5.88 -0.77
N VAL A 298 -17.94 -7.03 -1.46
CA VAL A 298 -19.03 -8.00 -1.31
C VAL A 298 -19.02 -8.57 0.10
N LEU A 299 -17.85 -8.89 0.67
CA LEU A 299 -17.76 -9.35 2.06
C LEU A 299 -18.19 -8.26 3.06
N PHE A 300 -17.82 -6.99 2.84
CA PHE A 300 -18.33 -5.86 3.63
C PHE A 300 -19.85 -5.76 3.51
N ALA A 301 -20.38 -5.69 2.29
CA ALA A 301 -21.81 -5.58 2.04
C ALA A 301 -22.63 -6.72 2.67
N VAL A 302 -22.15 -7.97 2.57
CA VAL A 302 -22.80 -9.13 3.20
C VAL A 302 -22.81 -8.97 4.72
N GLN A 303 -21.67 -8.62 5.32
CA GLN A 303 -21.60 -8.38 6.77
C GLN A 303 -22.54 -7.25 7.20
N ASP A 304 -22.59 -6.15 6.46
CA ASP A 304 -23.37 -4.98 6.83
C ASP A 304 -24.88 -5.21 6.67
N VAL A 305 -25.30 -5.95 5.64
CA VAL A 305 -26.71 -6.36 5.47
C VAL A 305 -27.13 -7.30 6.60
N VAL A 306 -26.29 -8.26 6.95
CA VAL A 306 -26.55 -9.15 8.09
C VAL A 306 -26.60 -8.37 9.40
N TYR A 307 -25.67 -7.44 9.62
CA TYR A 307 -25.67 -6.59 10.79
C TYR A 307 -26.92 -5.70 10.87
N ALA A 308 -27.34 -5.09 9.76
CA ALA A 308 -28.53 -4.25 9.71
C ALA A 308 -29.83 -5.03 9.99
N THR A 309 -29.90 -6.31 9.64
CA THR A 309 -31.11 -7.15 9.80
C THR A 309 -31.14 -7.96 11.09
N SER A 310 -29.98 -8.34 11.63
CA SER A 310 -29.88 -9.24 12.78
C SER A 310 -29.07 -8.70 13.97
N GLY A 311 -28.34 -7.59 13.79
CA GLY A 311 -27.41 -7.05 14.78
C GLY A 311 -26.11 -7.86 14.94
N GLN A 312 -25.91 -8.91 14.14
CA GLN A 312 -24.77 -9.83 14.29
C GLN A 312 -23.60 -9.49 13.37
N PHE A 313 -22.38 -9.63 13.89
CA PHE A 313 -21.15 -9.62 13.08
C PHE A 313 -20.73 -11.05 12.74
N ILE A 314 -20.76 -11.38 11.45
CA ILE A 314 -20.50 -12.76 10.99
C ILE A 314 -19.13 -12.98 10.34
N LEU A 315 -18.44 -11.91 9.91
CA LEU A 315 -17.16 -12.01 9.19
C LEU A 315 -16.00 -11.30 9.90
N GLY A 316 -16.26 -10.66 11.04
CA GLY A 316 -15.27 -9.93 11.84
C GLY A 316 -14.38 -9.02 10.97
N ARG A 317 -13.07 -9.30 10.94
CA ARG A 317 -12.09 -8.54 10.14
C ARG A 317 -11.77 -9.14 8.78
N ALA A 318 -12.49 -10.16 8.33
CA ALA A 318 -12.24 -10.81 7.03
C ALA A 318 -12.39 -9.84 5.84
N PRO A 319 -13.43 -8.97 5.75
CA PRO A 319 -13.55 -8.03 4.64
C PRO A 319 -12.34 -7.07 4.55
N LEU A 320 -11.88 -6.57 5.71
CA LEU A 320 -10.72 -5.68 5.79
C LEU A 320 -9.43 -6.38 5.34
N HIS A 321 -9.23 -7.66 5.64
CA HIS A 321 -8.03 -8.38 5.22
C HIS A 321 -8.12 -8.94 3.80
N ALA A 322 -9.32 -9.20 3.26
CA ALA A 322 -9.52 -9.39 1.83
C ALA A 322 -9.08 -8.14 1.06
N LEU A 323 -9.38 -6.94 1.59
CA LEU A 323 -8.89 -5.68 1.04
C LEU A 323 -7.37 -5.50 1.26
N GLY A 324 -6.88 -5.71 2.48
CA GLY A 324 -5.49 -5.45 2.85
C GLY A 324 -4.47 -6.41 2.23
N ILE A 325 -4.76 -7.71 2.26
CA ILE A 325 -3.86 -8.76 1.74
C ILE A 325 -4.23 -9.06 0.29
N GLY A 326 -5.50 -9.38 0.05
CA GLY A 326 -6.01 -9.76 -1.26
C GLY A 326 -5.83 -8.64 -2.28
N PHE A 327 -6.31 -7.43 -2.01
CA PHE A 327 -6.17 -6.32 -2.93
C PHE A 327 -4.84 -5.57 -2.77
N PHE A 328 -4.57 -4.89 -1.64
CA PHE A 328 -3.39 -4.03 -1.52
C PHE A 328 -2.08 -4.82 -1.62
N GLY A 329 -1.97 -5.94 -0.91
CA GLY A 329 -0.80 -6.82 -0.96
C GLY A 329 -0.54 -7.39 -2.36
N SER A 330 -1.55 -8.00 -2.99
CA SER A 330 -1.40 -8.56 -4.34
C SER A 330 -1.10 -7.47 -5.38
N MET A 331 -1.74 -6.31 -5.26
CA MET A 331 -1.51 -5.19 -6.17
C MET A 331 -0.13 -4.58 -5.98
N LEU A 332 0.40 -4.56 -4.75
CA LEU A 332 1.79 -4.20 -4.47
C LEU A 332 2.73 -5.15 -5.22
N VAL A 333 2.57 -6.47 -5.08
CA VAL A 333 3.40 -7.44 -5.82
C VAL A 333 3.33 -7.18 -7.33
N ALA A 334 2.13 -6.98 -7.88
CA ALA A 334 1.93 -6.78 -9.32
C ALA A 334 2.56 -5.46 -9.82
N MET A 335 2.20 -4.34 -9.20
CA MET A 335 2.59 -3.01 -9.64
C MET A 335 4.07 -2.74 -9.35
N VAL A 336 4.56 -3.08 -8.15
CA VAL A 336 5.97 -2.88 -7.81
C VAL A 336 6.85 -3.75 -8.70
N THR A 337 6.51 -5.03 -8.94
CA THR A 337 7.24 -5.86 -9.92
C THR A 337 7.29 -5.17 -11.28
N ARG A 338 6.17 -4.65 -11.78
CA ARG A 338 6.13 -3.96 -13.08
C ARG A 338 7.03 -2.73 -13.13
N VAL A 339 6.94 -1.87 -12.12
CA VAL A 339 7.73 -0.63 -12.04
C VAL A 339 9.21 -0.97 -11.93
N THR A 340 9.58 -1.91 -11.06
CA THR A 340 10.95 -2.36 -10.86
C THR A 340 11.56 -2.93 -12.12
N MET A 341 10.82 -3.73 -12.90
CA MET A 341 11.33 -4.25 -14.18
C MET A 341 11.50 -3.13 -15.21
N GLY A 342 10.48 -2.28 -15.40
CA GLY A 342 10.52 -1.20 -16.38
C GLY A 342 11.58 -0.13 -16.10
N HIS A 343 11.80 0.22 -14.83
CA HIS A 343 12.79 1.21 -14.42
C HIS A 343 14.19 0.64 -14.17
N SER A 344 14.38 -0.67 -14.34
CA SER A 344 15.70 -1.30 -14.24
C SER A 344 16.21 -1.84 -15.57
N GLY A 345 15.50 -1.57 -16.68
CA GLY A 345 15.86 -2.01 -18.03
C GLY A 345 15.58 -3.49 -18.31
N ARG A 346 14.81 -4.16 -17.44
CA ARG A 346 14.54 -5.60 -17.55
C ARG A 346 13.21 -5.85 -18.28
N PRO A 347 13.02 -7.03 -18.91
CA PRO A 347 11.78 -7.37 -19.60
C PRO A 347 10.55 -7.27 -18.68
N LEU A 348 9.44 -6.71 -19.18
CA LEU A 348 8.18 -6.56 -18.44
C LEU A 348 7.41 -7.89 -18.33
N GLN A 349 7.99 -8.86 -17.63
CA GLN A 349 7.46 -10.21 -17.49
C GLN A 349 7.33 -10.63 -16.03
N MET A 350 6.41 -11.55 -15.77
CA MET A 350 6.22 -12.16 -14.47
C MET A 350 7.13 -13.39 -14.34
N GLY A 351 8.27 -13.22 -13.68
CA GLY A 351 9.20 -14.32 -13.42
C GLY A 351 8.73 -15.25 -12.28
N ALA A 352 9.48 -16.34 -12.05
CA ALA A 352 9.13 -17.34 -11.03
C ALA A 352 9.00 -16.77 -9.62
N VAL A 353 9.92 -15.90 -9.19
CA VAL A 353 9.91 -15.31 -7.84
C VAL A 353 8.67 -14.42 -7.60
N PRO A 354 8.34 -13.45 -8.46
CA PRO A 354 7.08 -12.73 -8.34
C PRO A 354 5.83 -13.62 -8.42
N TRP A 355 5.83 -14.67 -9.24
CA TRP A 355 4.71 -15.62 -9.30
C TRP A 355 4.52 -16.38 -7.99
N LEU A 356 5.59 -16.93 -7.43
CA LEU A 356 5.59 -17.61 -6.15
C LEU A 356 5.02 -16.68 -5.06
N CYS A 357 5.53 -15.45 -4.99
CA CYS A 357 5.06 -14.45 -4.04
C CYS A 357 3.55 -14.18 -4.20
N PHE A 358 3.10 -13.94 -5.43
CA PHE A 358 1.68 -13.68 -5.71
C PHE A 358 0.78 -14.86 -5.30
N VAL A 359 1.12 -16.09 -5.69
CA VAL A 359 0.35 -17.29 -5.37
C VAL A 359 0.29 -17.56 -3.87
N LEU A 360 1.45 -17.52 -3.19
CA LEU A 360 1.49 -17.70 -1.74
C LEU A 360 0.69 -16.62 -1.02
N LEU A 361 0.69 -15.38 -1.54
CA LEU A 361 -0.10 -14.30 -0.96
C LEU A 361 -1.61 -14.53 -1.10
N GLN A 362 -2.07 -15.22 -2.16
CA GLN A 362 -3.48 -15.62 -2.28
C GLN A 362 -3.84 -16.61 -1.17
N VAL A 363 -2.97 -17.59 -0.91
CA VAL A 363 -3.13 -18.56 0.18
C VAL A 363 -3.15 -17.83 1.53
N VAL A 364 -2.25 -16.87 1.76
CA VAL A 364 -2.23 -16.05 2.98
C VAL A 364 -3.52 -15.27 3.18
N ALA A 365 -4.09 -14.68 2.12
CA ALA A 365 -5.38 -13.98 2.19
C ALA A 365 -6.50 -14.93 2.65
N LEU A 366 -6.56 -16.14 2.07
CA LEU A 366 -7.56 -17.15 2.44
C LEU A 366 -7.37 -17.67 3.87
N LEU A 367 -6.12 -17.92 4.30
CA LEU A 367 -5.80 -18.31 5.67
C LEU A 367 -6.21 -17.22 6.67
N ARG A 368 -5.97 -15.96 6.32
CA ARG A 368 -6.39 -14.84 7.17
C ARG A 368 -7.90 -14.69 7.25
N ILE A 369 -8.63 -14.89 6.15
CA ILE A 369 -10.10 -14.91 6.15
C ILE A 369 -10.61 -16.10 6.99
N ARG A 370 -10.00 -17.28 6.83
CA ARG A 370 -10.35 -18.49 7.58
C ARG A 370 -10.27 -18.28 9.09
N ALA A 371 -9.34 -17.45 9.58
CA ALA A 371 -9.22 -17.15 11.00
C ALA A 371 -10.49 -16.55 11.62
N GLU A 372 -11.34 -15.87 10.84
CA GLU A 372 -12.59 -15.26 11.31
C GLU A 372 -13.79 -16.21 11.26
N LEU A 373 -13.64 -17.40 10.65
CA LEU A 373 -14.71 -18.39 10.49
C LEU A 373 -14.79 -19.40 11.65
N GLY A 374 -14.14 -19.11 12.77
CA GLY A 374 -14.16 -19.93 14.00
C GLY A 374 -13.02 -20.95 14.14
N GLY A 375 -13.04 -21.73 15.22
CA GLY A 375 -11.92 -22.60 15.62
C GLY A 375 -10.80 -21.84 16.35
N ASP A 376 -9.56 -22.30 16.24
CA ASP A 376 -8.40 -21.64 16.84
C ASP A 376 -7.97 -20.41 16.01
N MET A 377 -8.69 -19.30 16.21
CA MET A 377 -8.47 -18.04 15.50
C MET A 377 -6.99 -17.62 15.54
N TYR A 378 -6.38 -17.59 16.73
CA TYR A 378 -5.02 -17.10 16.90
C TYR A 378 -3.97 -17.97 16.21
N LEU A 379 -4.16 -19.29 16.17
CA LEU A 379 -3.29 -20.17 15.38
C LEU A 379 -3.33 -19.81 13.89
N TRP A 380 -4.51 -19.60 13.32
CA TRP A 380 -4.64 -19.20 11.91
C TRP A 380 -4.04 -17.82 11.64
N LEU A 381 -4.13 -16.88 12.61
CA LEU A 381 -3.46 -15.58 12.50
C LEU A 381 -1.94 -15.73 12.44
N VAL A 382 -1.35 -16.57 13.31
CA VAL A 382 0.09 -16.85 13.31
C VAL A 382 0.52 -17.49 11.99
N ILE A 383 -0.19 -18.52 11.52
CA ILE A 383 0.11 -19.18 10.24
C ILE A 383 0.05 -18.18 9.08
N ALA A 384 -0.96 -17.33 9.02
CA ALA A 384 -1.07 -16.30 7.99
C ALA A 384 0.07 -15.27 8.06
N ALA A 385 0.48 -14.84 9.26
CA ALA A 385 1.57 -13.89 9.45
C ALA A 385 2.93 -14.45 9.00
N TYR A 386 3.27 -15.69 9.35
CA TYR A 386 4.47 -16.34 8.85
C TYR A 386 4.38 -16.70 7.36
N GLY A 387 3.19 -17.06 6.88
CA GLY A 387 2.93 -17.26 5.46
C GLY A 387 3.22 -15.99 4.63
N TRP A 388 2.89 -14.81 5.14
CA TRP A 388 3.27 -13.54 4.52
C TRP A 388 4.79 -13.39 4.42
N LEU A 389 5.52 -13.65 5.50
CA LEU A 389 6.99 -13.56 5.50
C LEU A 389 7.60 -14.53 4.48
N LEU A 390 7.12 -15.77 4.45
CA LEU A 390 7.55 -16.78 3.49
C LEU A 390 7.26 -16.35 2.04
N ALA A 391 6.08 -15.79 1.78
CA ALA A 391 5.67 -15.34 0.45
C ALA A 391 6.55 -14.20 -0.07
N PHE A 392 6.84 -13.22 0.78
CA PHE A 392 7.53 -12.00 0.36
C PHE A 392 9.06 -12.08 0.45
N LEU A 393 9.64 -12.96 1.28
CA LEU A 393 11.09 -12.99 1.48
C LEU A 393 11.88 -13.14 0.16
N PRO A 394 11.60 -14.13 -0.73
CA PRO A 394 12.33 -14.24 -2.00
C PRO A 394 12.12 -13.00 -2.91
N TRP A 395 10.92 -12.43 -2.89
CA TRP A 395 10.58 -11.26 -3.70
C TRP A 395 11.28 -9.99 -3.21
N VAL A 396 11.39 -9.81 -1.89
CA VAL A 396 12.11 -8.71 -1.25
C VAL A 396 13.60 -8.80 -1.57
N LEU A 397 14.24 -9.96 -1.36
CA LEU A 397 15.66 -10.15 -1.64
C LEU A 397 15.99 -9.83 -3.11
N ARG A 398 15.18 -10.35 -4.04
CA ARG A 398 15.33 -10.06 -5.47
C ARG A 398 15.14 -8.58 -5.77
N SER A 399 14.12 -7.94 -5.20
CA SER A 399 13.82 -6.52 -5.46
C SER A 399 14.91 -5.60 -4.89
N ALA A 400 15.37 -5.86 -3.67
CA ALA A 400 16.46 -5.14 -3.03
C ALA A 400 17.75 -5.22 -3.87
N TRP A 401 18.10 -6.40 -4.37
CA TRP A 401 19.23 -6.56 -5.29
C TRP A 401 19.10 -5.69 -6.55
N ILE A 402 17.90 -5.59 -7.15
CA ILE A 402 17.67 -4.73 -8.32
C ILE A 402 17.86 -3.25 -7.97
N TYR A 403 17.41 -2.77 -6.81
CA TYR A 403 17.57 -1.38 -6.42
C TYR A 403 19.01 -1.01 -6.06
N LEU A 404 19.78 -1.99 -5.57
CA LEU A 404 21.18 -1.83 -5.17
C LEU A 404 22.18 -2.07 -6.31
N THR A 405 21.71 -2.46 -7.50
CA THR A 405 22.55 -2.64 -8.68
C THR A 405 22.26 -1.61 -9.77
N PRO A 406 23.22 -1.33 -10.66
CA PRO A 406 22.96 -0.55 -11.87
C PRO A 406 21.89 -1.19 -12.76
N ARG A 407 21.28 -0.38 -13.61
CA ARG A 407 20.36 -0.88 -14.64
C ARG A 407 21.08 -1.83 -15.59
N VAL A 408 20.38 -2.86 -16.06
CA VAL A 408 20.98 -3.85 -16.99
C VAL A 408 21.19 -3.29 -18.39
N ASP A 409 20.53 -2.19 -18.74
CA ASP A 409 20.64 -1.53 -20.04
C ASP A 409 21.68 -0.38 -20.06
N GLY A 410 22.44 -0.20 -18.98
CA GLY A 410 23.50 0.82 -18.86
C GLY A 410 22.99 2.27 -18.82
N LYS A 411 21.68 2.51 -18.85
CA LYS A 411 21.11 3.86 -18.79
C LYS A 411 21.14 4.41 -17.37
N ALA A 412 21.03 5.74 -17.26
CA ALA A 412 20.79 6.40 -15.98
C ALA A 412 19.42 5.99 -15.41
N GLY A 413 19.36 5.71 -14.11
CA GLY A 413 18.10 5.48 -13.39
C GLY A 413 18.15 4.47 -12.26
#